data_AF-A0A645CK76-F1
#
_entry.id   AF-A0A645CK76-F1
#
_cell.length_a   1.000
_cell.length_b   1.000
_cell.length_c   1.000
_cell.angle_alpha   90.00
_cell.angle_beta   90.00
_cell.angle_gamma   90.00
#
_symmetry.space_group_name_H-M   'P 1'
#
loop_
_entity.id
_entity.type
_entity.pdbx_description
1 polymer ?
#
loop_
_entity_poly.entity_id
_entity_poly.type
_entity_poly.pdbx_seq_one_letter_code
_entity_poly.pdbx_strand_id
1 'polypeptide(L)'
;MVLLKGSLEKYCDYLSRHSENAVAFCFENDQAFVPIKCVTYGNAHDPLSQAKQLFEALRKLDETGASIAYAHCPDTNGIGLAVYNRLLRSAAFDVIDLE
;
A
#
# COMPACT_ATOMS: atom_id res chain seq x y z
N MET A 1 -3.60 -7.12 -6.16
CA MET A 1 -2.49 -6.29 -5.63
C MET A 1 -1.55 -7.18 -4.85
N VAL A 2 -0.31 -6.73 -4.61
CA VAL A 2 0.68 -7.44 -3.78
C VAL A 2 1.01 -6.58 -2.57
N LEU A 3 1.04 -7.19 -1.38
CA LEU A 3 1.47 -6.52 -0.16
C LEU A 3 3.00 -6.60 -0.02
N LEU A 4 3.67 -5.46 0.09
CA LEU A 4 5.11 -5.36 0.27
C LEU A 4 5.39 -5.04 1.74
N LYS A 5 5.98 -6.00 2.44
CA LYS A 5 6.37 -5.87 3.84
C LYS A 5 7.85 -5.51 3.92
N GLY A 6 8.19 -4.36 4.47
CA GLY A 6 9.56 -3.87 4.55
C GLY A 6 9.59 -2.41 4.97
N SER A 7 10.79 -1.81 5.01
CA SER A 7 10.91 -0.36 5.24
C SER A 7 10.44 0.43 4.01
N LEU A 8 10.12 1.72 4.21
CA LEU A 8 9.80 2.64 3.12
C LEU A 8 10.89 2.67 2.04
N GLU A 9 12.16 2.63 2.45
CA GLU A 9 13.30 2.59 1.53
C GLU A 9 13.22 1.35 0.62
N LYS A 10 13.06 0.16 1.20
CA LYS A 10 12.94 -1.10 0.46
C LYS A 10 11.71 -1.13 -0.45
N TYR A 11 10.60 -0.58 0.04
CA TYR A 11 9.37 -0.42 -0.74
C TYR A 11 9.62 0.45 -1.98
N CYS A 12 10.21 1.64 -1.83
CA CYS A 12 10.55 2.50 -2.97
C CYS A 12 11.56 1.87 -3.93
N ASP A 13 12.55 1.16 -3.39
CA ASP A 13 13.57 0.46 -4.17
C ASP A 13 12.94 -0.67 -5.01
N TYR A 14 11.99 -1.40 -4.45
CA TYR A 14 11.20 -2.42 -5.16
C TYR A 14 10.35 -1.79 -6.27
N LEU A 15 9.62 -0.71 -5.98
CA LEU A 15 8.79 -0.01 -6.97
C LEU A 15 9.60 0.51 -8.14
N SER A 16 10.81 1.03 -7.89
CA SER A 16 11.71 1.52 -8.94
C SER A 16 12.10 0.43 -9.94
N ARG A 17 12.10 -0.84 -9.52
CA ARG A 17 12.43 -2.00 -10.35
C ARG A 17 11.21 -2.64 -11.01
N HIS A 18 10.00 -2.33 -10.53
CA HIS A 18 8.74 -2.97 -10.93
C HIS A 18 7.67 -1.94 -11.31
N SER A 19 8.06 -0.87 -12.01
CA SER A 19 7.17 0.27 -12.32
C SER A 19 6.28 0.08 -13.54
N GLU A 20 6.49 -0.97 -14.33
CA GLU A 20 5.74 -1.18 -15.58
C GLU A 20 4.26 -1.42 -15.32
N ASN A 21 3.42 -0.51 -15.82
CA ASN A 21 1.96 -0.51 -15.63
C ASN A 21 1.52 -0.80 -14.18
N ALA A 22 2.27 -0.26 -13.23
CA ALA A 22 2.08 -0.42 -11.80
C ALA A 22 1.61 0.88 -11.15
N VAL A 23 0.88 0.74 -10.04
CA VAL A 23 0.53 1.84 -9.14
C VAL A 23 0.98 1.50 -7.72
N ALA A 24 1.52 2.48 -7.02
CA ALA A 24 1.84 2.35 -5.61
C ALA A 24 0.61 2.57 -4.75
N PHE A 25 0.49 1.83 -3.65
CA PHE A 25 -0.55 1.99 -2.66
C PHE A 25 0.08 2.18 -1.28
N CYS A 26 0.16 3.41 -0.80
CA CYS A 26 1.03 3.77 0.34
C CYS A 26 0.34 4.71 1.34
N PHE A 27 1.05 5.06 2.40
CA PHE A 27 0.57 6.08 3.33
C PHE A 27 0.72 7.49 2.76
N GLU A 28 -0.05 8.43 3.31
CA GLU A 28 0.06 9.87 2.99
C GLU A 28 1.49 10.40 3.20
N ASN A 29 2.15 9.95 4.28
CA ASN A 29 3.51 10.37 4.61
C ASN A 29 4.58 9.82 3.64
N ASP A 30 4.29 8.71 2.98
CA ASP A 30 5.23 8.05 2.07
C ASP A 30 5.18 8.65 0.66
N GLN A 31 4.06 9.30 0.31
CA GLN A 31 3.76 9.78 -1.04
C GLN A 31 4.89 10.60 -1.66
N ALA A 32 5.60 11.40 -0.86
CA ALA A 32 6.70 12.24 -1.33
C ALA A 32 7.95 11.45 -1.79
N PHE A 33 8.09 10.20 -1.34
CA PHE A 33 9.26 9.34 -1.62
C PHE A 33 8.99 8.29 -2.70
N VAL A 34 7.71 8.06 -3.04
CA VAL A 34 7.31 7.00 -3.95
C VAL A 34 7.65 7.38 -5.40
N PRO A 35 8.38 6.52 -6.15
CA PRO A 35 8.92 6.87 -7.47
C PRO A 35 7.92 6.77 -8.63
N ILE A 36 6.72 6.24 -8.38
CA ILE A 36 5.67 6.01 -9.38
C ILE A 36 4.35 6.66 -8.96
N LYS A 37 3.36 6.66 -9.84
CA LYS A 37 2.00 7.10 -9.48
C LYS A 37 1.51 6.31 -8.27
N CYS A 38 0.91 7.00 -7.31
CA CYS A 38 0.43 6.39 -6.09
C CYS A 38 -1.01 6.77 -5.76
N VAL A 39 -1.68 5.87 -5.03
CA VAL A 39 -2.91 6.13 -4.31
C VAL A 39 -2.59 6.00 -2.82
N THR A 40 -3.01 6.97 -2.01
CA THR A 40 -2.81 6.93 -0.56
C THR A 40 -4.05 6.42 0.15
N TYR A 41 -3.86 5.76 1.29
CA TYR A 41 -4.97 5.20 2.07
C TYR A 41 -4.94 5.60 3.55
N GLY A 42 -4.47 6.80 3.87
CA GLY A 42 -4.39 7.36 5.22
C GLY A 42 -2.96 7.55 5.72
N ASN A 43 -2.83 8.17 6.90
CA ASN A 43 -1.55 8.49 7.52
C ASN A 43 -0.95 7.24 8.18
N ALA A 44 0.38 7.07 8.07
CA ALA A 44 1.08 5.89 8.59
C ALA A 44 0.90 5.69 10.11
N HIS A 45 0.73 6.80 10.83
CA HIS A 45 0.63 6.83 12.29
C HIS A 45 -0.79 7.07 12.80
N ASP A 46 -1.81 7.07 11.93
CA ASP A 46 -3.21 7.17 12.31
C ASP A 46 -4.04 6.01 11.71
N PRO A 47 -4.12 4.87 12.41
CA PRO A 47 -4.91 3.73 11.97
C PRO A 47 -6.40 4.02 11.74
N LEU A 48 -6.96 5.05 12.39
CA LEU A 48 -8.35 5.46 12.17
C LEU A 48 -8.51 6.14 10.81
N SER A 49 -7.56 7.03 10.44
CA SER A 49 -7.52 7.58 9.09
C SER A 49 -7.43 6.47 8.05
N GLN A 50 -6.59 5.45 8.31
CA GLN A 50 -6.42 4.33 7.40
C GLN A 50 -7.71 3.55 7.20
N ALA A 51 -8.36 3.15 8.29
CA ALA A 51 -9.63 2.44 8.22
C ALA A 51 -10.72 3.23 7.50
N LYS A 52 -10.78 4.55 7.71
CA LYS A 52 -11.76 5.45 7.09
C LYS A 52 -11.54 5.60 5.59
N GLN A 53 -10.29 5.76 5.16
CA GLN A 53 -9.96 6.06 3.76
C GLN A 53 -9.78 4.81 2.89
N LEU A 54 -9.47 3.65 3.48
CA LEU A 54 -9.09 2.44 2.76
C LEU A 54 -10.09 2.04 1.67
N PHE A 55 -11.39 2.09 1.93
CA PHE A 55 -12.41 1.71 0.93
C PHE A 55 -12.43 2.64 -0.29
N GLU A 56 -12.33 3.95 -0.07
CA GLU A 56 -12.28 4.92 -1.16
C GLU A 56 -10.98 4.77 -1.94
N ALA A 57 -9.87 4.55 -1.25
CA ALA A 57 -8.55 4.37 -1.84
C ALA A 57 -8.49 3.09 -2.70
N LEU A 58 -9.13 2.00 -2.28
CA LEU A 58 -9.28 0.78 -3.09
C LEU A 58 -10.07 1.04 -4.39
N ARG A 59 -11.14 1.83 -4.33
CA ARG A 59 -11.88 2.20 -5.55
C ARG A 59 -11.04 3.05 -6.51
N LYS A 60 -10.28 4.01 -5.96
CA LYS A 60 -9.34 4.82 -6.75
C LYS A 60 -8.26 3.97 -7.41
N LEU A 61 -7.78 2.91 -6.73
CA LEU A 61 -6.86 1.95 -7.34
C LEU A 61 -7.46 1.29 -8.57
N ASP A 62 -8.69 0.80 -8.48
CA ASP A 62 -9.39 0.17 -9.61
C ASP A 62 -9.57 1.14 -10.79
N GLU A 63 -9.79 2.43 -10.50
CA GLU A 63 -9.94 3.50 -11.50
C GLU A 63 -8.61 3.87 -12.20
N THR A 64 -7.44 3.49 -11.65
CA THR A 64 -6.14 3.85 -12.26
C THR A 64 -5.87 3.13 -13.58
N GLY A 65 -6.55 2.01 -13.84
CA GLY A 65 -6.27 1.14 -14.98
C GLY A 65 -4.90 0.42 -14.93
N ALA A 66 -4.18 0.51 -13.80
CA ALA A 66 -2.93 -0.19 -13.61
C ALA A 66 -3.14 -1.71 -13.60
N SER A 67 -2.20 -2.46 -14.18
CA SER A 67 -2.25 -3.93 -14.16
C SER A 67 -1.98 -4.52 -12.79
N ILE A 68 -1.19 -3.81 -11.97
CA ILE A 68 -0.79 -4.26 -10.64
C ILE A 68 -0.69 -3.06 -9.69
N ALA A 69 -1.13 -3.28 -8.45
CA ALA A 69 -0.89 -2.38 -7.34
C ALA A 69 0.07 -3.03 -6.35
N TYR A 70 1.07 -2.29 -5.90
CA TYR A 70 2.00 -2.69 -4.85
C TYR A 70 1.67 -1.88 -3.61
N ALA A 71 1.30 -2.55 -2.53
CA ALA A 71 0.82 -1.92 -1.32
C ALA A 71 1.88 -1.95 -0.21
N HIS A 72 2.25 -0.80 0.33
CA HIS A 72 3.12 -0.73 1.50
C HIS A 72 2.37 -1.30 2.71
N CYS A 73 2.92 -2.33 3.33
CA CYS A 73 2.28 -3.02 4.45
C CYS A 73 2.19 -2.11 5.70
N PRO A 74 1.02 -1.95 6.32
CA PRO A 74 0.90 -1.24 7.59
C PRO A 74 1.45 -2.06 8.76
N ASP A 75 1.69 -1.37 9.87
CA ASP A 75 1.99 -2.01 11.14
C ASP A 75 0.89 -2.99 11.56
N THR A 76 1.30 -4.17 12.00
CA THR A 76 0.39 -5.27 12.38
C THR A 76 -0.12 -5.19 13.82
N ASN A 77 0.05 -4.04 14.50
CA ASN A 77 -0.26 -3.88 15.92
C ASN A 77 -1.57 -3.10 16.13
N GLY A 78 -2.33 -3.46 17.17
CA GLY A 78 -3.53 -2.73 17.59
C GLY A 78 -4.60 -2.60 16.50
N ILE A 79 -5.11 -1.39 16.29
CA ILE A 79 -6.10 -1.08 15.23
C ILE A 79 -5.52 -1.31 13.83
N GLY A 80 -4.20 -1.15 13.65
CA GLY A 80 -3.48 -1.44 12.40
C GLY A 80 -3.67 -2.88 11.93
N LEU A 81 -3.89 -3.82 12.85
CA LEU A 81 -4.19 -5.22 12.51
C LEU A 81 -5.50 -5.38 11.73
N ALA A 82 -6.51 -4.56 12.00
CA ALA A 82 -7.78 -4.61 11.26
C ALA A 82 -7.63 -4.11 9.82
N VAL A 83 -6.86 -3.03 9.64
CA VAL A 83 -6.49 -2.47 8.32
C VAL A 83 -5.66 -3.50 7.56
N TYR A 84 -4.63 -4.06 8.20
CA TYR A 84 -3.79 -5.12 7.67
C TYR A 84 -4.62 -6.33 7.20
N ASN A 85 -5.51 -6.86 8.06
CA ASN A 85 -6.35 -8.01 7.71
C ASN A 85 -7.26 -7.74 6.51
N ARG A 86 -7.66 -6.48 6.30
CA ARG A 86 -8.46 -6.09 5.14
C ARG A 86 -7.61 -6.02 3.87
N LEU A 87 -6.42 -5.42 3.96
CA LEU A 87 -5.46 -5.37 2.86
C LEU A 87 -5.00 -6.76 2.43
N LEU A 88 -4.72 -7.64 3.40
CA LEU A 88 -4.31 -9.02 3.13
C LEU A 88 -5.36 -9.77 2.30
N ARG A 89 -6.65 -9.55 2.57
CA ARG A 89 -7.74 -10.10 1.76
C ARG A 89 -7.80 -9.47 0.36
N SER A 90 -7.63 -8.16 0.25
CA SER A 90 -7.56 -7.45 -1.04
C SER A 90 -6.35 -7.88 -1.89
N ALA A 91 -5.26 -8.28 -1.25
CA ALA A 91 -4.07 -8.82 -1.89
C ALA A 91 -4.20 -10.32 -2.23
N ALA A 92 -5.35 -10.96 -1.97
CA ALA A 92 -5.51 -12.40 -2.10
C ALA A 92 -4.40 -13.19 -1.37
N PHE A 93 -3.94 -12.66 -0.23
CA PHE A 93 -2.83 -13.19 0.57
C PHE A 93 -1.46 -13.19 -0.14
N ASP A 94 -1.31 -12.45 -1.24
CA ASP A 94 -0.03 -12.25 -1.93
C ASP A 94 0.82 -11.21 -1.18
N VAL A 95 1.87 -11.69 -0.52
CA VAL A 95 2.76 -10.90 0.33
C VAL A 95 4.21 -11.21 -0.01
N ILE A 96 4.99 -10.16 -0.24
CA ILE A 96 6.44 -10.24 -0.42
C ILE A 96 7.11 -9.57 0.79
N ASP A 97 8.00 -10.30 1.47
CA ASP A 97 8.87 -9.75 2.51
C ASP A 97 10.14 -9.20 1.86
N LEU A 98 10.45 -7.93 2.13
CA LEU A 98 11.58 -7.19 1.59
C LEU A 98 12.65 -7.07 2.66
N GLU A 99 13.34 -8.18 2.96
CA GLU A 99 14.54 -8.21 3.82
C GLU A 99 15.67 -7.34 3.26
#